data_AF-A0A964L918-F1
#
_entry.id   AF-A0A964L918-F1
#
_cell.length_a   1.000
_cell.length_b   1.000
_cell.length_c   1.000
_cell.angle_alpha   90.00
_cell.angle_beta   90.00
_cell.angle_gamma   90.00
#
_symmetry.space_group_name_H-M   'P 1'
#
loop_
_entity.id
_entity.type
_entity.pdbx_description
1 polymer ?
#
loop_
_entity_poly.entity_id
_entity_poly.type
_entity_poly.pdbx_seq_one_letter_code
_entity_poly.pdbx_strand_id
1 'polypeptide(L)'
;MPKLAFLFPGQGAQTVGMAAQLCATLPAARRLFDEAAAILGYDLLEVCTNGPKEKLDSTVISQPAIYVASLAALESLRAQSPDLEKDCIATAGLSLGEFTALTFAGVFTFAEGLNLVKTRGEAMQKASDATPSGMISVLLLPVDQVDELCVKARTAGLMQIANFLCPGNTVVSGINAACAEINKLTTEAGTKTMTLAVAGAFHTPLMKPADEILADALEKATLQPARLPVWSNVDAQPHTDPAEIRGLLVRQVVEPVQWEKTLRGLLAAGVEKFYEIGPQRVLAGLLKRVDRKRECVNVQI
;
A
#
# COMPACT_ATOMS: atom_id res chain seq x y z
N MET A 1 -11.71 18.63 -19.21
CA MET A 1 -10.54 17.71 -19.16
C MET A 1 -10.97 16.46 -18.39
N PRO A 2 -10.43 15.27 -18.70
CA PRO A 2 -10.88 14.03 -18.04
C PRO A 2 -10.60 14.10 -16.54
N LYS A 3 -11.53 13.64 -15.72
CA LYS A 3 -11.36 13.56 -14.26
C LYS A 3 -10.36 12.45 -13.92
N LEU A 4 -9.28 12.79 -13.22
CA LEU A 4 -8.19 11.87 -12.93
C LEU A 4 -8.18 11.41 -11.47
N ALA A 5 -7.62 10.24 -11.22
CA ALA A 5 -7.19 9.85 -9.89
C ALA A 5 -5.76 9.32 -9.88
N PHE A 6 -5.02 9.68 -8.83
CA PHE A 6 -3.66 9.18 -8.59
C PHE A 6 -3.69 8.03 -7.59
N LEU A 7 -3.10 6.92 -7.98
CA LEU A 7 -3.01 5.68 -7.22
C LEU A 7 -1.56 5.44 -6.81
N PHE A 8 -1.34 5.13 -5.54
CA PHE A 8 -0.01 4.89 -5.00
C PHE A 8 0.17 3.43 -4.54
N PRO A 9 1.19 2.71 -5.04
CA PRO A 9 1.37 1.29 -4.74
C PRO A 9 1.81 1.08 -3.29
N GLY A 10 1.56 -0.14 -2.80
CA GLY A 10 2.00 -0.61 -1.49
C GLY A 10 3.18 -1.58 -1.56
N GLN A 11 3.45 -2.23 -0.42
CA GLN A 11 4.48 -3.26 -0.30
C GLN A 11 4.29 -4.40 -1.31
N GLY A 12 5.39 -4.88 -1.89
CA GLY A 12 5.44 -5.84 -2.99
C GLY A 12 5.69 -5.19 -4.36
N ALA A 13 5.59 -3.86 -4.45
CA ALA A 13 5.91 -3.12 -5.68
C ALA A 13 7.40 -2.77 -5.82
N GLN A 14 8.18 -2.83 -4.74
CA GLN A 14 9.61 -2.49 -4.76
C GLN A 14 10.43 -3.47 -5.63
N THR A 15 11.43 -2.94 -6.33
CA THR A 15 12.40 -3.74 -7.09
C THR A 15 13.79 -3.15 -7.03
N VAL A 16 14.82 -4.00 -6.93
CA VAL A 16 16.21 -3.55 -7.05
C VAL A 16 16.43 -2.92 -8.43
N GLY A 17 17.13 -1.79 -8.45
CA GLY A 17 17.34 -0.96 -9.63
C GLY A 17 16.31 0.16 -9.81
N MET A 18 15.24 0.19 -9.01
CA MET A 18 14.29 1.31 -9.03
C MET A 18 15.00 2.61 -8.60
N ALA A 19 14.49 3.75 -9.05
CA ALA A 19 15.01 5.09 -8.77
C ALA A 19 16.39 5.43 -9.37
N ALA A 20 17.16 4.46 -9.87
CA ALA A 20 18.52 4.69 -10.36
C ALA A 20 18.56 5.71 -11.51
N GLN A 21 17.77 5.47 -12.56
CA GLN A 21 17.76 6.32 -13.74
C GLN A 21 17.13 7.69 -13.43
N LEU A 22 16.01 7.72 -12.70
CA LEU A 22 15.34 8.97 -12.41
C LEU A 22 16.17 9.86 -11.48
N CYS A 23 16.78 9.32 -10.42
CA CYS A 23 17.63 10.10 -9.53
C CYS A 23 18.93 10.58 -10.19
N ALA A 24 19.40 9.89 -11.24
CA ALA A 24 20.54 10.35 -12.04
C ALA A 24 20.18 11.52 -12.98
N THR A 25 18.91 11.65 -13.37
CA THR A 25 18.48 12.58 -14.44
C THR A 25 17.58 13.71 -13.96
N LEU A 26 16.90 13.55 -12.82
CA LEU A 26 15.96 14.52 -12.26
C LEU A 26 16.41 14.96 -10.86
N PRO A 27 16.95 16.18 -10.70
CA PRO A 27 17.39 16.69 -9.40
C PRO A 27 16.31 16.72 -8.32
N ALA A 28 15.04 16.90 -8.70
CA ALA A 28 13.92 16.88 -7.75
C ALA A 28 13.71 15.50 -7.10
N ALA A 29 13.78 14.43 -7.90
CA ALA A 29 13.74 13.06 -7.40
C ALA A 29 14.94 12.77 -6.48
N ARG A 30 16.15 13.18 -6.89
CA ARG A 30 17.37 12.98 -6.09
C ARG A 30 17.27 13.63 -4.71
N ARG A 31 16.77 14.86 -4.62
CA ARG A 31 16.61 15.57 -3.33
C ARG A 31 15.73 14.82 -2.34
N LEU A 32 14.67 14.14 -2.79
CA LEU A 32 13.80 13.35 -1.90
C LEU A 32 14.57 12.18 -1.27
N PHE A 33 15.45 11.53 -2.03
CA PHE A 33 16.31 10.46 -1.50
C PHE A 33 17.40 11.00 -0.56
N ASP A 34 17.99 12.16 -0.86
CA ASP A 34 18.96 12.81 0.03
C ASP A 34 18.30 13.22 1.37
N GLU A 35 17.09 13.80 1.32
CA GLU A 35 16.31 14.13 2.52
C GLU A 35 15.91 12.86 3.29
N ALA A 36 15.49 11.80 2.57
CA ALA A 36 15.20 10.52 3.19
C ALA A 36 16.43 9.94 3.90
N ALA A 37 17.62 10.03 3.31
CA ALA A 37 18.84 9.53 3.94
C ALA A 37 19.14 10.26 5.26
N ALA A 38 18.92 11.58 5.32
CA ALA A 38 19.08 12.37 6.54
C ALA A 38 18.08 11.96 7.64
N ILE A 39 16.82 11.66 7.28
CA ILE A 39 15.76 11.26 8.23
C ILE A 39 15.96 9.81 8.71
N LEU A 40 16.31 8.91 7.79
CA LEU A 40 16.41 7.48 8.05
C LEU A 40 17.75 7.10 8.71
N GLY A 41 18.80 7.88 8.48
CA GLY A 41 20.15 7.61 8.97
C GLY A 41 20.93 6.59 8.14
N TYR A 42 20.47 6.27 6.93
CA TYR A 42 21.13 5.39 5.99
C TYR A 42 20.79 5.77 4.55
N ASP A 43 21.63 5.36 3.60
CA ASP A 43 21.40 5.61 2.18
C ASP A 43 20.29 4.68 1.64
N LEU A 44 19.07 5.19 1.59
CA LEU A 44 17.93 4.47 1.03
C LEU A 44 18.06 4.29 -0.49
N LEU A 45 18.70 5.24 -1.19
CA LEU A 45 18.87 5.16 -2.64
C LEU A 45 19.76 3.98 -2.99
N GLU A 46 20.89 3.81 -2.29
CA GLU A 46 21.79 2.67 -2.48
C GLU A 46 21.07 1.32 -2.35
N VAL A 47 20.16 1.19 -1.38
CA VAL A 47 19.39 -0.06 -1.22
C VAL A 47 18.37 -0.23 -2.34
N CYS A 48 17.75 0.85 -2.82
CA CYS A 48 16.81 0.80 -3.94
C CYS A 48 17.50 0.44 -5.26
N THR A 49 18.69 0.98 -5.51
CA THR A 49 19.44 0.78 -6.76
C THR A 49 20.18 -0.55 -6.79
N ASN A 50 20.88 -0.90 -5.71
CA ASN A 50 21.84 -2.01 -5.68
C ASN A 50 21.41 -3.19 -4.79
N GLY A 51 20.41 -2.99 -3.93
CA GLY A 51 19.89 -4.04 -3.05
C GLY A 51 20.78 -4.31 -1.82
N PRO A 52 20.89 -5.57 -1.36
CA PRO A 52 20.33 -6.79 -1.95
C PRO A 52 18.80 -6.85 -1.85
N LYS A 53 18.17 -7.71 -2.66
CA LYS A 53 16.70 -7.82 -2.77
C LYS A 53 16.06 -8.13 -1.41
N GLU A 54 16.66 -9.03 -0.63
CA GLU A 54 16.16 -9.47 0.66
C GLU A 54 16.10 -8.32 1.66
N LYS A 55 17.08 -7.41 1.62
CA LYS A 55 17.08 -6.19 2.43
C LYS A 55 15.96 -5.26 1.99
N LEU A 56 15.83 -5.02 0.69
CA LEU A 56 14.79 -4.16 0.13
C LEU A 56 13.38 -4.70 0.40
N ASP A 57 13.19 -6.02 0.42
CA ASP A 57 11.91 -6.68 0.68
C ASP A 57 11.50 -6.68 2.16
N SER A 58 12.43 -6.43 3.08
CA SER A 58 12.08 -6.30 4.51
C SER A 58 11.07 -5.16 4.70
N THR A 59 10.14 -5.31 5.64
CA THR A 59 9.07 -4.32 5.85
C THR A 59 9.63 -2.97 6.30
N VAL A 60 10.72 -3.00 7.06
CA VAL A 60 11.46 -1.82 7.55
C VAL A 60 12.00 -0.97 6.40
N ILE A 61 12.46 -1.60 5.32
CA ILE A 61 13.07 -0.89 4.18
C ILE A 61 12.05 -0.64 3.07
N SER A 62 11.25 -1.65 2.69
CA SER A 62 10.30 -1.55 1.59
C SER A 62 9.28 -0.42 1.79
N GLN A 63 8.83 -0.19 3.02
CA GLN A 63 7.86 0.87 3.30
C GLN A 63 8.41 2.27 2.99
N PRO A 64 9.52 2.73 3.61
CA PRO A 64 10.20 3.96 3.21
C PRO A 64 10.58 3.98 1.73
N ALA A 65 11.10 2.87 1.19
CA ALA A 65 11.55 2.79 -0.20
C ALA A 65 10.43 3.11 -1.18
N ILE A 66 9.26 2.47 -1.05
CA ILE A 66 8.13 2.69 -1.94
C ILE A 66 7.54 4.09 -1.76
N TYR A 67 7.48 4.60 -0.53
CA TYR A 67 7.00 5.96 -0.26
C TYR A 67 7.85 7.01 -0.99
N VAL A 68 9.17 6.97 -0.79
CA VAL A 68 10.11 7.93 -1.41
C VAL A 68 10.14 7.75 -2.93
N ALA A 69 10.19 6.51 -3.40
CA ALA A 69 10.20 6.19 -4.83
C ALA A 69 8.93 6.67 -5.55
N SER A 70 7.77 6.55 -4.92
CA SER A 70 6.50 7.01 -5.48
C SER A 70 6.41 8.54 -5.54
N LEU A 71 6.90 9.25 -4.51
CA LEU A 71 6.97 10.71 -4.55
C LEU A 71 8.04 11.22 -5.53
N ALA A 72 9.12 10.47 -5.74
CA ALA A 72 10.10 10.75 -6.79
C ALA A 72 9.51 10.53 -8.21
N ALA A 73 8.71 9.48 -8.43
CA ALA A 73 7.95 9.30 -9.67
C ALA A 73 6.97 10.47 -9.91
N LEU A 74 6.33 10.98 -8.84
CA LEU A 74 5.46 12.14 -8.94
C LEU A 74 6.22 13.38 -9.43
N GLU A 75 7.45 13.62 -8.98
CA GLU A 75 8.29 14.71 -9.51
C GLU A 75 8.58 14.56 -11.01
N SER A 76 8.72 13.33 -11.50
CA SER A 76 8.84 13.06 -12.94
C SER A 76 7.57 13.45 -13.70
N LEU A 77 6.40 13.11 -13.15
CA LEU A 77 5.11 13.48 -13.72
C LEU A 77 4.95 15.01 -13.77
N ARG A 78 5.30 15.71 -12.69
CA ARG A 78 5.29 17.18 -12.60
C ARG A 78 6.18 17.82 -13.65
N ALA A 79 7.37 17.26 -13.88
CA ALA A 79 8.30 17.76 -14.90
C ALA A 79 7.79 17.55 -16.33
N GLN A 80 7.12 16.43 -16.59
CA GLN A 80 6.63 16.08 -17.93
C GLN A 80 5.24 16.67 -18.25
N SER A 81 4.42 16.91 -17.24
CA SER A 81 3.01 17.29 -17.38
C SER A 81 2.55 18.14 -16.19
N PRO A 82 3.02 19.40 -16.10
CA PRO A 82 2.84 20.25 -14.91
C PRO A 82 1.39 20.59 -14.58
N ASP A 83 0.50 20.57 -15.57
CA ASP A 83 -0.92 20.87 -15.39
C ASP A 83 -1.78 19.65 -15.02
N LEU A 84 -1.23 18.44 -15.13
CA LEU A 84 -2.00 17.20 -14.97
C LEU A 84 -2.58 17.03 -13.55
N GLU A 85 -1.88 17.52 -12.53
CA GLU A 85 -2.37 17.48 -11.15
C GLU A 85 -3.64 18.31 -10.95
N LYS A 86 -3.89 19.32 -11.77
CA LYS A 86 -5.09 20.16 -11.69
C LYS A 86 -6.36 19.38 -12.06
N ASP A 87 -6.22 18.32 -12.84
CA ASP A 87 -7.32 17.43 -13.23
C ASP A 87 -7.49 16.25 -12.25
N CYS A 88 -6.62 16.12 -11.24
CA CYS A 88 -6.72 15.09 -10.21
C CYS A 88 -7.79 15.45 -9.17
N ILE A 89 -8.88 14.70 -9.17
CA ILE A 89 -10.05 14.95 -8.31
C ILE A 89 -10.08 14.07 -7.06
N ALA A 90 -9.28 12.99 -7.02
CA ALA A 90 -9.21 12.07 -5.91
C ALA A 90 -7.89 11.30 -5.92
N THR A 91 -7.49 10.77 -4.77
CA THR A 91 -6.33 9.88 -4.67
C THR A 91 -6.61 8.70 -3.75
N ALA A 92 -5.87 7.61 -3.95
CA ALA A 92 -5.92 6.44 -3.09
C ALA A 92 -4.55 5.76 -3.13
N GLY A 93 -4.25 4.92 -2.15
CA GLY A 93 -3.13 4.01 -2.26
C GLY A 93 -3.38 2.72 -1.50
N LEU A 94 -2.64 1.67 -1.85
CA LEU A 94 -2.85 0.34 -1.28
C LEU A 94 -1.97 0.15 -0.04
N SER A 95 -2.61 0.00 1.12
CA SER A 95 -1.98 -0.13 2.44
C SER A 95 -0.99 1.01 2.70
N LEU A 96 0.32 0.75 2.66
CA LEU A 96 1.38 1.76 2.69
C LEU A 96 1.10 2.93 1.73
N GLY A 97 0.61 2.65 0.52
CA GLY A 97 0.35 3.67 -0.49
C GLY A 97 -0.64 4.74 -0.02
N GLU A 98 -1.48 4.47 0.98
CA GLU A 98 -2.39 5.48 1.56
C GLU A 98 -1.59 6.62 2.23
N PHE A 99 -0.44 6.33 2.85
CA PHE A 99 0.44 7.37 3.40
C PHE A 99 1.04 8.25 2.30
N THR A 100 1.43 7.64 1.17
CA THR A 100 1.89 8.36 -0.01
C THR A 100 0.77 9.21 -0.62
N ALA A 101 -0.46 8.68 -0.68
CA ALA A 101 -1.64 9.40 -1.17
C ALA A 101 -1.99 10.59 -0.28
N LEU A 102 -1.92 10.43 1.04
CA LEU A 102 -2.15 11.49 2.02
C LEU A 102 -1.07 12.58 1.97
N THR A 103 0.20 12.18 1.83
CA THR A 103 1.31 13.13 1.63
C THR A 103 1.14 13.86 0.31
N PHE A 104 0.82 13.13 -0.77
CA PHE A 104 0.46 13.74 -2.04
C PHE A 104 -0.63 14.75 -1.80
N ALA A 105 -1.74 14.41 -1.11
CA ALA A 105 -2.89 15.26 -0.80
C ALA A 105 -2.63 16.41 0.18
N GLY A 106 -1.41 16.53 0.71
CA GLY A 106 -0.97 17.62 1.58
C GLY A 106 -1.31 17.44 3.05
N VAL A 107 -1.76 16.25 3.45
CA VAL A 107 -2.08 15.93 4.86
C VAL A 107 -0.82 15.89 5.72
N PHE A 108 0.27 15.39 5.14
CA PHE A 108 1.60 15.37 5.74
C PHE A 108 2.59 16.17 4.88
N THR A 109 3.64 16.69 5.50
CA THR A 109 4.87 17.02 4.77
C THR A 109 5.58 15.73 4.36
N PHE A 110 6.53 15.81 3.43
CA PHE A 110 7.35 14.66 3.05
C PHE A 110 8.02 14.01 4.27
N ALA A 111 8.68 14.82 5.10
CA ALA A 111 9.41 14.37 6.27
C ALA A 111 8.50 13.76 7.34
N GLU A 112 7.34 14.37 7.60
CA GLU A 112 6.37 13.84 8.56
C GLU A 112 5.82 12.49 8.10
N GLY A 113 5.41 12.40 6.82
CA GLY A 113 4.94 11.15 6.23
C GLY A 113 6.02 10.07 6.22
N LEU A 114 7.27 10.41 5.95
CA LEU A 114 8.38 9.45 5.98
C LEU A 114 8.66 8.94 7.40
N ASN A 115 8.61 9.81 8.42
CA ASN A 115 8.75 9.38 9.82
C ASN A 115 7.63 8.42 10.23
N LEU A 116 6.38 8.73 9.89
CA LEU A 116 5.24 7.85 10.15
C LEU A 116 5.38 6.49 9.44
N VAL A 117 5.79 6.51 8.17
CA VAL A 117 6.03 5.30 7.37
C VAL A 117 7.17 4.46 7.94
N LYS A 118 8.26 5.08 8.38
CA LYS A 118 9.38 4.41 9.07
C LYS A 118 8.88 3.72 10.33
N THR A 119 8.20 4.46 11.21
CA THR A 119 7.65 3.94 12.46
C THR A 119 6.68 2.78 12.22
N ARG A 120 5.78 2.93 11.24
CA ARG A 120 4.86 1.86 10.82
C ARG A 120 5.60 0.62 10.35
N GLY A 121 6.58 0.76 9.46
CA GLY A 121 7.36 -0.34 8.91
C GLY A 121 8.14 -1.12 9.98
N GLU A 122 8.82 -0.39 10.88
CA GLU A 122 9.55 -0.96 12.01
C GLU A 122 8.61 -1.71 12.98
N ALA A 123 7.48 -1.09 13.33
CA ALA A 123 6.53 -1.67 14.26
C ALA A 123 5.85 -2.93 13.69
N MET A 124 5.45 -2.91 12.41
CA MET A 124 4.86 -4.07 11.72
C MET A 124 5.87 -5.21 11.55
N GLN A 125 7.14 -4.91 11.24
CA GLN A 125 8.18 -5.93 11.20
C GLN A 125 8.34 -6.58 12.57
N LYS A 126 8.46 -5.79 13.64
CA LYS A 126 8.62 -6.30 15.01
C LYS A 126 7.45 -7.18 15.45
N ALA A 127 6.21 -6.79 15.13
CA ALA A 127 5.03 -7.60 15.40
C ALA A 127 5.06 -8.95 14.64
N SER A 128 5.54 -8.91 13.39
CA SER A 128 5.69 -10.10 12.55
C SER A 128 6.78 -11.04 13.06
N ASP A 129 7.92 -10.51 13.50
CA ASP A 129 9.02 -11.29 14.07
C ASP A 129 8.60 -11.99 15.39
N ALA A 130 7.73 -11.34 16.17
CA ALA A 130 7.20 -11.90 17.42
C ALA A 130 6.21 -13.05 17.21
N THR A 131 5.47 -13.06 16.08
CA THR A 131 4.48 -14.09 15.77
C THR A 131 4.62 -14.59 14.33
N PRO A 132 5.25 -15.76 14.12
CA PRO A 132 5.40 -16.36 12.79
C PRO A 132 4.06 -16.50 12.06
N SER A 133 3.90 -15.73 11.00
CA SER A 133 2.63 -15.51 10.32
C SER A 133 2.85 -15.11 8.86
N GLY A 134 1.78 -15.02 8.07
CA GLY A 134 1.91 -14.69 6.65
C GLY A 134 0.60 -14.28 5.98
N MET A 135 0.69 -14.16 4.66
CA MET A 135 -0.42 -13.77 3.79
C MET A 135 -0.47 -14.64 2.53
N ILE A 136 -1.66 -14.99 2.10
CA ILE A 136 -1.92 -15.81 0.91
C ILE A 136 -2.95 -15.10 0.03
N SER A 137 -2.61 -14.87 -1.24
CA SER A 137 -3.58 -14.47 -2.24
C SER A 137 -4.35 -15.71 -2.71
N VAL A 138 -5.67 -15.69 -2.51
CA VAL A 138 -6.62 -16.70 -2.99
C VAL A 138 -7.23 -16.19 -4.30
N LEU A 139 -7.01 -16.94 -5.37
CA LEU A 139 -7.34 -16.53 -6.73
C LEU A 139 -8.56 -17.30 -7.23
N LEU A 140 -9.35 -16.63 -8.07
CA LEU A 140 -10.47 -17.20 -8.83
C LEU A 140 -11.67 -17.68 -7.99
N LEU A 141 -11.72 -17.34 -6.71
CA LEU A 141 -12.87 -17.59 -5.84
C LEU A 141 -13.63 -16.30 -5.52
N PRO A 142 -14.98 -16.37 -5.39
CA PRO A 142 -15.76 -15.29 -4.84
C PRO A 142 -15.50 -15.14 -3.33
N VAL A 143 -15.76 -13.94 -2.80
CA VAL A 143 -15.39 -13.54 -1.45
C VAL A 143 -16.03 -14.41 -0.35
N ASP A 144 -17.28 -14.79 -0.54
CA ASP A 144 -18.03 -15.69 0.35
C ASP A 144 -17.33 -17.05 0.50
N GLN A 145 -16.87 -17.64 -0.59
CA GLN A 145 -16.11 -18.89 -0.53
C GLN A 145 -14.74 -18.71 0.14
N VAL A 146 -14.09 -17.57 -0.04
CA VAL A 146 -12.83 -17.27 0.68
C VAL A 146 -13.08 -17.11 2.18
N ASP A 147 -14.22 -16.53 2.59
CA ASP A 147 -14.60 -16.42 3.99
C ASP A 147 -14.87 -17.80 4.61
N GLU A 148 -15.57 -18.70 3.90
CA GLU A 148 -15.75 -20.09 4.32
C GLU A 148 -14.42 -20.82 4.52
N LEU A 149 -13.45 -20.61 3.63
CA LEU A 149 -12.09 -21.15 3.76
C LEU A 149 -11.39 -20.60 5.01
N CYS A 150 -11.53 -19.30 5.29
CA CYS A 150 -11.00 -18.70 6.51
C CYS A 150 -11.62 -19.33 7.77
N VAL A 151 -12.95 -19.52 7.79
CA VAL A 151 -13.66 -20.16 8.89
C VAL A 151 -13.14 -21.57 9.16
N LYS A 152 -12.94 -22.37 8.11
CA LYS A 152 -12.37 -23.73 8.23
C LYS A 152 -10.92 -23.70 8.73
N ALA A 153 -10.09 -22.82 8.16
CA ALA A 153 -8.68 -22.68 8.53
C ALA A 153 -8.47 -22.15 9.96
N ARG A 154 -9.47 -21.48 10.55
CA ARG A 154 -9.40 -21.01 11.95
C ARG A 154 -9.23 -22.11 12.99
N THR A 155 -9.56 -23.36 12.63
CA THR A 155 -9.25 -24.54 13.46
C THR A 155 -7.75 -24.71 13.71
N ALA A 156 -6.90 -24.20 12.82
CA ALA A 156 -5.44 -24.19 12.93
C ALA A 156 -4.86 -22.87 13.47
N GLY A 157 -5.72 -21.92 13.91
CA GLY A 157 -5.33 -20.64 14.50
C GLY A 157 -5.83 -19.42 13.72
N LEU A 158 -5.38 -18.22 14.08
CA LEU A 158 -5.91 -16.97 13.51
C LEU A 158 -5.79 -16.94 11.98
N MET A 159 -6.91 -16.69 11.30
CA MET A 159 -7.01 -16.49 9.86
C MET A 159 -8.21 -15.59 9.53
N GLN A 160 -7.99 -14.58 8.70
CA GLN A 160 -9.04 -13.69 8.20
C GLN A 160 -8.71 -13.14 6.82
N ILE A 161 -9.69 -12.56 6.16
CA ILE A 161 -9.45 -11.75 4.97
C ILE A 161 -8.75 -10.45 5.39
N ALA A 162 -7.65 -10.13 4.72
CA ALA A 162 -6.84 -8.94 4.94
C ALA A 162 -6.93 -7.93 3.79
N ASN A 163 -7.20 -8.37 2.56
CA ASN A 163 -7.37 -7.46 1.42
C ASN A 163 -8.45 -7.97 0.46
N PHE A 164 -9.38 -7.09 0.09
CA PHE A 164 -10.29 -7.26 -1.03
C PHE A 164 -9.68 -6.55 -2.24
N LEU A 165 -8.86 -7.24 -3.04
CA LEU A 165 -8.09 -6.56 -4.10
C LEU A 165 -8.90 -6.29 -5.36
N CYS A 166 -9.54 -7.32 -5.92
CA CYS A 166 -10.38 -7.22 -7.11
C CYS A 166 -11.20 -8.52 -7.28
N PRO A 167 -12.17 -8.58 -8.21
CA PRO A 167 -12.98 -9.77 -8.41
C PRO A 167 -12.13 -11.03 -8.63
N GLY A 168 -12.31 -12.03 -7.76
CA GLY A 168 -11.55 -13.27 -7.79
C GLY A 168 -10.11 -13.14 -7.32
N ASN A 169 -9.78 -12.15 -6.48
CA ASN A 169 -8.50 -12.03 -5.81
C ASN A 169 -8.67 -11.37 -4.43
N THR A 170 -8.62 -12.22 -3.42
CA THR A 170 -8.72 -11.83 -2.01
C THR A 170 -7.47 -12.32 -1.31
N VAL A 171 -6.87 -11.49 -0.47
CA VAL A 171 -5.73 -11.90 0.36
C VAL A 171 -6.23 -12.26 1.73
N VAL A 172 -5.89 -13.46 2.19
CA VAL A 172 -6.11 -13.92 3.55
C VAL A 172 -4.81 -13.85 4.33
N SER A 173 -4.92 -13.65 5.63
CA SER A 173 -3.78 -13.41 6.50
C SER A 173 -4.00 -14.04 7.88
N GLY A 174 -2.94 -14.63 8.41
CA GLY A 174 -3.01 -15.37 9.66
C GLY A 174 -1.70 -16.02 10.06
N ILE A 175 -1.75 -16.83 11.12
CA ILE A 175 -0.56 -17.58 11.56
C ILE A 175 -0.17 -18.66 10.55
N ASN A 176 1.10 -19.07 10.56
CA ASN A 176 1.63 -20.01 9.57
C ASN A 176 0.87 -21.34 9.49
N ALA A 177 0.39 -21.87 10.62
CA ALA A 177 -0.41 -23.09 10.65
C ALA A 177 -1.73 -22.93 9.90
N ALA A 178 -2.43 -21.81 10.09
CA ALA A 178 -3.67 -21.53 9.37
C ALA A 178 -3.42 -21.20 7.89
N CYS A 179 -2.29 -20.56 7.54
CA CYS A 179 -1.84 -20.41 6.15
C CYS A 179 -1.63 -21.77 5.47
N ALA A 180 -1.02 -22.74 6.16
CA ALA A 180 -0.85 -24.09 5.64
C ALA A 180 -2.21 -24.78 5.41
N GLU A 181 -3.17 -24.60 6.33
CA GLU A 181 -4.52 -25.14 6.15
C GLU A 181 -5.26 -24.50 4.97
N ILE A 182 -5.12 -23.18 4.75
CA ILE A 182 -5.65 -22.53 3.54
C ILE A 182 -5.09 -23.18 2.26
N ASN A 183 -3.78 -23.41 2.20
CA ASN A 183 -3.16 -24.03 1.02
C ASN A 183 -3.69 -25.46 0.80
N LYS A 184 -3.89 -26.24 1.87
CA LYS A 184 -4.47 -27.57 1.78
C LYS A 184 -5.91 -27.54 1.29
N LEU A 185 -6.78 -26.76 1.94
CA LEU A 185 -8.21 -26.64 1.59
C LEU A 185 -8.41 -26.14 0.15
N THR A 186 -7.60 -25.18 -0.29
CA THR A 186 -7.66 -24.68 -1.68
C THR A 186 -7.13 -25.68 -2.69
N THR A 187 -6.10 -26.46 -2.36
CA THR A 187 -5.62 -27.57 -3.20
C THR A 187 -6.72 -28.62 -3.38
N GLU A 188 -7.39 -29.03 -2.30
CA GLU A 188 -8.50 -29.99 -2.33
C GLU A 188 -9.69 -29.47 -3.15
N ALA A 189 -9.94 -28.16 -3.12
CA ALA A 189 -10.98 -27.49 -3.90
C ALA A 189 -10.57 -27.16 -5.36
N GLY A 190 -9.37 -27.54 -5.81
CA GLY A 190 -8.88 -27.26 -7.17
C GLY A 190 -8.65 -25.77 -7.45
N THR A 191 -8.44 -24.96 -6.42
CA THR A 191 -8.26 -23.51 -6.47
C THR A 191 -6.78 -23.12 -6.52
N LYS A 192 -6.47 -21.92 -7.02
CA LYS A 192 -5.10 -21.37 -7.04
C LYS A 192 -4.85 -20.44 -5.86
N THR A 193 -3.74 -20.64 -5.17
CA THR A 193 -3.21 -19.71 -4.17
C THR A 193 -1.80 -19.23 -4.55
N MET A 194 -1.41 -18.11 -3.97
CA MET A 194 -0.04 -17.59 -4.05
C MET A 194 0.35 -17.02 -2.70
N THR A 195 1.35 -17.60 -2.06
CA THR A 195 1.95 -17.05 -0.84
C THR A 195 2.62 -15.72 -1.17
N LEU A 196 2.37 -14.69 -0.36
CA LEU A 196 2.97 -13.38 -0.54
C LEU A 196 4.29 -13.30 0.21
N ALA A 197 5.31 -12.72 -0.43
CA ALA A 197 6.62 -12.47 0.18
C ALA A 197 6.55 -11.21 1.06
N VAL A 198 5.92 -11.34 2.23
CA VAL A 198 5.77 -10.29 3.24
C VAL A 198 6.22 -10.81 4.61
N ALA A 199 6.53 -9.91 5.53
CA ALA A 199 7.08 -10.28 6.83
C ALA A 199 6.11 -11.03 7.74
N GLY A 200 4.81 -10.76 7.64
CA GLY A 200 3.83 -11.34 8.55
C GLY A 200 2.38 -11.08 8.15
N ALA A 201 1.48 -11.35 9.10
CA ALA A 201 0.04 -11.28 8.89
C ALA A 201 -0.55 -9.87 9.02
N PHE A 202 -0.32 -9.03 8.02
CA PHE A 202 -0.82 -7.65 7.99
C PHE A 202 -2.34 -7.57 7.91
N HIS A 203 -2.91 -6.46 8.42
CA HIS A 203 -4.36 -6.21 8.40
C HIS A 203 -5.14 -7.25 9.22
N THR A 204 -4.55 -7.66 10.34
CA THR A 204 -5.15 -8.58 11.32
C THR A 204 -4.86 -8.13 12.75
N PRO A 205 -5.58 -8.65 13.75
CA PRO A 205 -5.29 -8.38 15.17
C PRO A 205 -3.86 -8.71 15.61
N LEU A 206 -3.10 -9.54 14.87
CA LEU A 206 -1.69 -9.80 15.16
C LEU A 206 -0.82 -8.54 15.04
N MET A 207 -1.28 -7.53 14.29
CA MET A 207 -0.59 -6.25 14.16
C MET A 207 -1.00 -5.24 15.25
N LYS A 208 -1.79 -5.62 16.26
CA LYS A 208 -2.19 -4.71 17.34
C LYS A 208 -1.01 -4.01 18.05
N PRO A 209 0.13 -4.68 18.33
CA PRO A 209 1.30 -4.00 18.89
C PRO A 209 1.89 -2.94 17.95
N ALA A 210 1.75 -3.11 16.63
CA ALA A 210 2.22 -2.14 15.65
C ALA A 210 1.25 -0.95 15.52
N ASP A 211 -0.05 -1.21 15.58
CA ASP A 211 -1.11 -0.21 15.64
C ASP A 211 -0.93 0.76 16.82
N GLU A 212 -0.65 0.24 18.03
CA GLU A 212 -0.43 1.08 19.22
C GLU A 212 0.75 2.05 19.06
N ILE A 213 1.87 1.57 18.51
CA ILE A 213 3.06 2.40 18.24
C ILE A 213 2.74 3.47 17.18
N LEU A 214 2.01 3.10 16.13
CA LEU A 214 1.62 4.03 15.08
C LEU A 214 0.61 5.07 15.60
N ALA A 215 -0.34 4.68 16.45
CA ALA A 215 -1.30 5.58 17.05
C ALA A 215 -0.61 6.67 17.88
N ASP A 216 0.39 6.30 18.70
CA ASP A 216 1.20 7.23 19.47
C ASP A 216 2.00 8.20 18.59
N ALA A 217 2.49 7.72 17.44
CA ALA A 217 3.21 8.56 16.48
C ALA A 217 2.27 9.51 15.75
N LEU A 218 1.10 9.01 15.32
CA LEU A 218 0.07 9.82 14.68
C LEU A 218 -0.39 10.92 15.64
N GLU A 219 -0.68 10.64 16.91
CA GLU A 219 -1.15 11.66 17.85
C GLU A 219 -0.20 12.86 17.96
N LYS A 220 1.11 12.63 17.82
CA LYS A 220 2.14 13.68 17.83
C LYS A 220 2.31 14.37 16.47
N ALA A 221 1.89 13.72 15.40
CA ALA A 221 1.99 14.25 14.04
C ALA A 221 0.97 15.36 13.77
N THR A 222 1.43 16.39 13.07
CA THR A 222 0.56 17.49 12.61
C THR A 222 -0.05 17.12 11.26
N LEU A 223 -1.37 16.89 11.25
CA LEU A 223 -2.13 16.60 10.04
C LEU A 223 -2.85 17.87 9.56
N GLN A 224 -2.76 18.12 8.26
CA GLN A 224 -3.51 19.18 7.59
C GLN A 224 -4.76 18.59 6.91
N PRO A 225 -5.82 19.38 6.69
CA PRO A 225 -6.91 18.98 5.82
C PRO A 225 -6.39 18.62 4.41
N ALA A 226 -6.88 17.53 3.85
CA ALA A 226 -6.47 17.10 2.52
C ALA A 226 -7.01 18.07 1.46
N ARG A 227 -6.16 18.53 0.52
CA ARG A 227 -6.60 19.47 -0.54
C ARG A 227 -7.57 18.84 -1.54
N LEU A 228 -7.56 17.51 -1.61
CA LEU A 228 -8.45 16.69 -2.43
C LEU A 228 -8.81 15.41 -1.65
N PRO A 229 -9.95 14.78 -1.93
CA PRO A 229 -10.35 13.56 -1.25
C PRO A 229 -9.34 12.43 -1.37
N VAL A 230 -9.02 11.80 -0.22
CA VAL A 230 -8.26 10.56 -0.15
C VAL A 230 -9.19 9.42 0.21
N TRP A 231 -9.21 8.36 -0.60
CA TRP A 231 -10.07 7.20 -0.36
C TRP A 231 -9.41 6.24 0.61
N SER A 232 -10.04 6.04 1.77
CA SER A 232 -9.46 5.21 2.81
C SER A 232 -9.54 3.72 2.48
N ASN A 233 -8.55 2.97 2.95
CA ASN A 233 -8.54 1.51 2.81
C ASN A 233 -9.53 0.82 3.76
N VAL A 234 -9.97 1.50 4.82
CA VAL A 234 -10.77 0.89 5.89
C VAL A 234 -12.25 0.82 5.51
N ASP A 235 -12.83 1.93 5.06
CA ASP A 235 -14.26 2.04 4.72
C ASP A 235 -14.54 2.25 3.22
N ALA A 236 -13.48 2.41 2.43
CA ALA A 236 -13.56 2.76 1.01
C ALA A 236 -14.39 4.03 0.75
N GLN A 237 -14.30 5.04 1.61
CA GLN A 237 -14.92 6.35 1.43
C GLN A 237 -13.88 7.46 1.25
N PRO A 238 -14.25 8.58 0.60
CA PRO A 238 -13.40 9.77 0.48
C PRO A 238 -13.36 10.57 1.78
N HIS A 239 -12.17 10.92 2.26
CA HIS A 239 -11.96 11.77 3.43
C HIS A 239 -11.06 12.98 3.12
N THR A 240 -11.34 14.08 3.80
CA THR A 240 -10.50 15.29 3.81
C THR A 240 -10.22 15.82 5.22
N ASP A 241 -11.01 15.41 6.21
CA ASP A 241 -10.86 15.84 7.59
C ASP A 241 -9.67 15.13 8.28
N PRO A 242 -8.74 15.88 8.89
CA PRO A 242 -7.54 15.29 9.48
C PRO A 242 -7.83 14.41 10.71
N ALA A 243 -8.91 14.66 11.46
CA ALA A 243 -9.26 13.84 12.63
C ALA A 243 -9.85 12.49 12.19
N GLU A 244 -10.71 12.48 11.16
CA GLU A 244 -11.20 11.24 10.54
C GLU A 244 -10.04 10.42 9.97
N ILE A 245 -9.15 11.05 9.21
CA ILE A 245 -7.97 10.41 8.61
C ILE A 245 -7.09 9.77 9.69
N ARG A 246 -6.84 10.48 10.80
CA ARG A 246 -6.07 9.96 11.93
C ARG A 246 -6.68 8.65 12.46
N GLY A 247 -7.99 8.65 12.72
CA GLY A 247 -8.69 7.47 13.23
C GLY A 247 -8.67 6.29 12.25
N LEU A 248 -8.75 6.57 10.95
CA LEU A 248 -8.69 5.54 9.90
C LEU A 248 -7.30 4.92 9.77
N LEU A 249 -6.22 5.72 9.86
CA LEU A 249 -4.85 5.20 9.75
C LEU A 249 -4.45 4.25 10.88
N VAL A 250 -4.94 4.51 12.09
CA VAL A 250 -4.81 3.60 13.24
C VAL A 250 -5.47 2.26 12.89
N ARG A 251 -6.76 2.29 12.55
CA ARG A 251 -7.54 1.11 12.17
C ARG A 251 -6.94 0.34 10.98
N GLN A 252 -6.34 1.04 10.01
CA GLN A 252 -5.82 0.47 8.77
C GLN A 252 -4.84 -0.69 8.99
N VAL A 253 -4.05 -0.66 10.06
CA VAL A 253 -3.01 -1.68 10.32
C VAL A 253 -3.62 -3.04 10.71
N VAL A 254 -4.82 -3.03 11.29
CA VAL A 254 -5.50 -4.22 11.84
C VAL A 254 -6.80 -4.58 11.12
N GLU A 255 -7.30 -3.70 10.25
CA GLU A 255 -8.54 -3.90 9.49
C GLU A 255 -8.29 -4.22 8.00
N PRO A 256 -9.18 -5.00 7.35
CA PRO A 256 -9.00 -5.40 5.97
C PRO A 256 -9.03 -4.22 4.98
N VAL A 257 -8.11 -4.23 4.02
CA VAL A 257 -8.02 -3.24 2.94
C VAL A 257 -9.14 -3.47 1.90
N GLN A 258 -10.01 -2.48 1.74
CA GLN A 258 -11.19 -2.49 0.87
C GLN A 258 -10.89 -2.03 -0.58
N TRP A 259 -9.75 -2.45 -1.15
CA TRP A 259 -9.24 -1.89 -2.42
C TRP A 259 -10.20 -2.00 -3.61
N GLU A 260 -10.88 -3.14 -3.80
CA GLU A 260 -11.88 -3.29 -4.85
C GLU A 260 -12.99 -2.26 -4.71
N LYS A 261 -13.49 -2.06 -3.48
CA LYS A 261 -14.53 -1.06 -3.21
C LYS A 261 -14.02 0.35 -3.45
N THR A 262 -12.79 0.66 -3.06
CA THR A 262 -12.13 1.94 -3.34
C THR A 262 -12.08 2.22 -4.85
N LEU A 263 -11.64 1.25 -5.67
CA LEU A 263 -11.62 1.40 -7.12
C LEU A 263 -13.03 1.60 -7.71
N ARG A 264 -14.01 0.82 -7.25
CA ARG A 264 -15.42 0.97 -7.69
C ARG A 264 -15.99 2.33 -7.30
N GLY A 265 -15.65 2.82 -6.12
CA GLY A 265 -16.06 4.14 -5.64
C GLY A 265 -15.45 5.27 -6.47
N LEU A 266 -14.16 5.19 -6.79
CA LEU A 266 -13.50 6.14 -7.71
C LEU A 266 -14.17 6.17 -9.08
N LEU A 267 -14.52 5.00 -9.64
CA LEU A 267 -15.26 4.91 -10.91
C LEU A 267 -16.65 5.53 -10.80
N ALA A 268 -17.37 5.27 -9.70
CA ALA A 268 -18.69 5.86 -9.44
C ALA A 268 -18.65 7.38 -9.23
N ALA A 269 -17.54 7.90 -8.68
CA ALA A 269 -17.26 9.33 -8.57
C ALA A 269 -16.93 10.01 -9.91
N GLY A 270 -16.89 9.23 -11.00
CA GLY A 270 -16.67 9.72 -12.36
C GLY A 270 -15.21 9.88 -12.74
N VAL A 271 -14.28 9.19 -12.07
CA VAL A 271 -12.89 9.11 -12.53
C VAL A 271 -12.83 8.37 -13.87
N GLU A 272 -12.19 8.99 -14.85
CA GLU A 272 -12.12 8.48 -16.22
C GLU A 272 -10.75 7.86 -16.53
N LYS A 273 -9.69 8.38 -15.91
CA LYS A 273 -8.30 7.96 -16.15
C LYS A 273 -7.52 7.93 -14.85
N PHE A 274 -6.70 6.90 -14.70
CA PHE A 274 -5.92 6.65 -13.49
C PHE A 274 -4.43 6.79 -13.78
N TYR A 275 -3.67 7.22 -12.79
CA TYR A 275 -2.21 7.22 -12.81
C TYR A 275 -1.71 6.39 -11.62
N GLU A 276 -1.03 5.28 -11.87
CA GLU A 276 -0.27 4.57 -10.85
C GLU A 276 1.13 5.20 -10.77
N ILE A 277 1.44 5.80 -9.63
CA ILE A 277 2.67 6.61 -9.45
C ILE A 277 3.58 5.89 -8.46
N GLY A 278 4.67 5.34 -8.97
CA GLY A 278 5.61 4.55 -8.20
C GLY A 278 6.10 3.31 -8.94
N PRO A 279 6.80 2.41 -8.23
CA PRO A 279 7.46 1.27 -8.86
C PRO A 279 6.44 0.24 -9.33
N GLN A 280 6.78 -0.49 -10.41
CA GLN A 280 5.96 -1.56 -10.98
C GLN A 280 4.57 -1.09 -11.41
N ARG A 281 3.67 -2.01 -11.76
CA ARG A 281 2.33 -1.72 -12.32
C ARG A 281 1.23 -2.57 -11.68
N VAL A 282 1.31 -2.73 -10.36
CA VAL A 282 0.46 -3.64 -9.58
C VAL A 282 -0.99 -3.14 -9.60
N LEU A 283 -1.20 -1.86 -9.30
CA LEU A 283 -2.54 -1.26 -9.18
C LEU A 283 -3.23 -1.14 -10.55
N ALA A 284 -2.49 -0.85 -11.62
CA ALA A 284 -2.99 -0.90 -12.98
C ALA A 284 -3.52 -2.31 -13.33
N GLY A 285 -2.79 -3.35 -12.90
CA GLY A 285 -3.23 -4.74 -13.05
C GLY A 285 -4.52 -5.06 -12.30
N LEU A 286 -4.65 -4.59 -11.06
CA LEU A 286 -5.86 -4.75 -10.24
C LEU A 286 -7.05 -3.98 -10.83
N LEU A 287 -6.85 -2.74 -11.25
CA LEU A 287 -7.89 -1.91 -11.87
C LEU A 287 -8.43 -2.56 -13.14
N LYS A 288 -7.57 -3.13 -13.99
CA LYS A 288 -8.01 -3.85 -15.21
C LYS A 288 -8.93 -5.04 -14.90
N ARG A 289 -8.82 -5.65 -13.71
CA ARG A 289 -9.70 -6.73 -13.26
C ARG A 289 -11.03 -6.22 -12.71
N VAL A 290 -11.09 -4.99 -12.22
CA VAL A 290 -12.32 -4.31 -11.77
C VAL A 290 -13.09 -3.75 -12.97
N ASP A 291 -12.40 -3.03 -13.86
CA ASP A 291 -12.96 -2.46 -15.10
C ASP A 291 -11.93 -2.55 -16.24
N ARG A 292 -12.18 -3.44 -17.20
CA ARG A 292 -11.29 -3.70 -18.34
C ARG A 292 -11.14 -2.51 -19.30
N LYS A 293 -12.08 -1.56 -19.27
CA LYS A 293 -12.09 -0.42 -20.19
C LYS A 293 -11.29 0.76 -19.66
N ARG A 294 -10.94 0.79 -18.37
CA ARG A 294 -10.24 1.93 -17.79
C ARG A 294 -8.74 1.88 -18.05
N GLU A 295 -8.24 3.05 -18.44
CA GLU A 295 -6.82 3.30 -18.63
C GLU A 295 -6.18 3.63 -17.28
N CYS A 296 -5.07 2.96 -16.97
CA CYS A 296 -4.17 3.32 -15.90
C CYS A 296 -2.79 3.57 -16.51
N VAL A 297 -2.38 4.83 -16.57
CA VAL A 297 -1.02 5.20 -16.97
C VAL A 297 -0.12 4.93 -15.79
N ASN A 298 1.04 4.36 -16.04
CA ASN A 298 1.99 4.12 -14.99
C ASN A 298 3.17 5.10 -15.10
N VAL A 299 3.51 5.72 -13.98
CA VAL A 299 4.64 6.65 -13.84
C VAL A 299 5.72 5.95 -13.03
N GLN A 300 6.69 5.38 -13.73
CA GLN A 300 7.79 4.60 -13.15
C GLN A 300 8.87 5.48 -12.49
N ILE A 301 9.66 4.85 -11.63
CA ILE A 301 10.77 5.40 -10.84
C ILE A 301 12.07 4.65 -11.08
#